data_AF-A0A6B3HK06-F1
#
_entry.id   AF-A0A6B3HK06-F1
#
_cell.length_a   1.000
_cell.length_b   1.000
_cell.length_c   1.000
_cell.angle_alpha   90.00
_cell.angle_beta   90.00
_cell.angle_gamma   90.00
#
_symmetry.space_group_name_H-M   'P 1'
#
loop_
_entity.id
_entity.type
_entity.pdbx_description
1 polymer ?
#
loop_
_entity_poly.entity_id
_entity_poly.type
_entity_poly.pdbx_seq_one_letter_code
_entity_poly.pdbx_strand_id
1 'polypeptide(L)'
;MTLERPMYGVKRRLLGEPLTTERVGEEKLSNRTALGVLASDCISSSAYGSEEILRVLVPVVGAAAFTMVMPVTGAILLVLLLLTVCYSDVVTIYTRAGGSYVVARENF
;
A
#
# COMPACT_ATOMS: atom_id res chain seq x y z
N MET A 1 27.91 -30.18 19.72
CA MET A 1 28.57 -30.06 18.40
C MET A 1 27.48 -30.01 17.34
N THR A 2 27.03 -28.83 16.95
CA THR A 2 26.13 -28.63 15.79
C THR A 2 26.65 -27.42 15.04
N LEU A 3 27.32 -27.69 13.93
CA LEU A 3 27.93 -26.73 13.00
C LEU A 3 26.83 -25.96 12.25
N GLU A 4 26.12 -25.05 12.92
CA GLU A 4 25.15 -24.17 12.27
C GLU A 4 25.80 -22.83 11.91
N ARG A 5 26.63 -22.94 10.87
CA ARG A 5 26.90 -22.01 9.76
C ARG A 5 26.80 -20.51 10.11
N PRO A 6 27.85 -19.70 9.93
CA PRO A 6 27.80 -18.23 10.07
C PRO A 6 26.62 -17.58 9.32
N MET A 7 26.13 -18.26 8.29
CA MET A 7 24.88 -17.98 7.59
C MET A 7 23.65 -17.80 8.51
N TYR A 8 23.50 -18.55 9.61
CA TYR A 8 22.38 -18.40 10.55
C TYR A 8 22.48 -17.09 11.34
N GLY A 9 23.69 -16.72 11.80
CA GLY A 9 23.93 -15.43 12.46
C GLY A 9 23.69 -14.24 11.53
N VAL A 10 24.12 -14.35 10.26
CA VAL A 10 23.86 -13.34 9.23
C VAL A 10 22.36 -13.24 8.92
N LYS A 11 21.67 -14.38 8.78
CA LYS A 11 20.21 -14.42 8.58
C LYS A 11 19.46 -13.77 9.73
N ARG A 12 19.81 -14.07 10.99
CA ARG A 12 19.14 -13.49 12.16
C ARG A 12 19.37 -11.98 12.27
N ARG A 13 20.52 -11.49 11.80
CA ARG A 13 20.81 -10.05 11.78
C ARG A 13 20.12 -9.30 10.64
N LEU A 14 19.87 -9.96 9.50
CA LEU A 14 19.18 -9.37 8.34
C LEU A 14 17.65 -9.46 8.42
N LEU A 15 17.12 -10.60 8.85
CA LEU A 15 15.67 -10.87 8.90
C LEU A 15 15.04 -10.62 10.28
N GLY A 16 15.84 -10.51 11.33
CA GLY A 16 15.36 -10.41 12.71
C GLY A 16 15.25 -11.77 13.41
N GLU A 17 14.73 -11.74 14.65
CA GLU A 17 14.54 -12.93 15.48
C GLU A 17 13.33 -13.74 14.96
N PRO A 18 13.43 -15.09 14.83
CA PRO A 18 12.33 -15.89 14.32
C PRO A 18 11.12 -15.82 15.27
N LEU A 19 10.01 -15.28 14.77
CA LEU A 19 8.74 -15.22 15.49
C LEU A 19 8.07 -16.60 15.48
N THR A 20 7.75 -17.12 16.67
CA THR A 20 6.91 -18.31 16.82
C THR A 20 5.49 -17.98 16.38
N THR A 21 4.78 -18.95 15.78
CA THR A 21 3.44 -18.76 15.17
C THR A 21 2.43 -18.08 16.10
N GLU A 22 2.52 -18.32 17.42
CA GLU A 22 1.68 -17.70 18.45
C GLU A 22 1.98 -16.21 18.67
N ARG A 23 3.20 -15.74 18.38
CA ARG A 23 3.63 -14.34 18.57
C ARG A 23 3.41 -13.46 17.33
N VAL A 24 3.16 -14.06 16.16
CA VAL A 24 2.95 -13.32 14.91
C VAL A 24 1.69 -12.47 14.94
N GLY A 25 0.64 -12.90 15.64
CA GLY A 25 -0.64 -12.19 15.70
C GLY A 25 -0.63 -10.91 16.54
N GLU A 26 0.28 -10.80 17.51
CA GLU A 26 0.40 -9.62 18.38
C GLU A 26 1.48 -8.64 17.93
N GLU A 27 2.38 -9.07 17.05
CA GLU A 27 3.45 -8.22 16.53
C GLU A 27 2.89 -7.11 15.64
N LYS A 28 3.30 -5.88 15.92
CA LYS A 28 2.90 -4.69 15.18
C LYS A 28 4.10 -4.18 14.40
N LEU A 29 3.92 -4.03 13.10
CA LEU A 29 4.91 -3.35 12.27
C LEU A 29 5.17 -1.94 12.82
N SER A 30 6.44 -1.61 12.99
CA SER A 30 6.87 -0.24 13.25
C SER A 30 6.37 0.68 12.13
N ASN A 31 6.01 1.93 12.48
CA ASN A 31 5.47 2.92 11.54
C ASN A 31 6.33 3.07 10.27
N ARG A 32 7.66 2.94 10.37
CA ARG A 32 8.55 3.03 9.21
C ARG A 32 8.37 1.87 8.23
N THR A 33 8.30 0.65 8.76
CA THR A 33 8.11 -0.56 7.96
C THR A 33 6.70 -0.63 7.41
N ALA A 34 5.70 -0.28 8.23
CA ALA A 34 4.30 -0.19 7.81
C ALA A 34 4.12 0.81 6.66
N LEU A 35 4.72 2.01 6.77
CA LEU A 35 4.70 3.01 5.71
C LEU A 35 5.37 2.49 4.43
N GLY A 36 6.50 1.80 4.54
CA GLY A 36 7.18 1.21 3.39
C GLY A 36 6.34 0.17 2.66
N VAL A 37 5.66 -0.70 3.41
CA VAL A 37 4.75 -1.72 2.84
C VAL A 37 3.55 -1.06 2.16
N LEU A 38 2.90 -0.09 2.82
CA LEU A 38 1.73 0.62 2.26
C LEU A 38 2.12 1.47 1.04
N ALA A 39 3.27 2.13 1.07
CA ALA A 39 3.76 2.92 -0.06
C ALA A 39 4.07 2.04 -1.28
N SER A 40 4.57 0.81 -1.07
CA SER A 40 4.84 -0.13 -2.16
C SER A 40 3.59 -0.47 -2.98
N ASP A 41 2.43 -0.56 -2.34
CA ASP A 41 1.15 -0.84 -2.99
C ASP A 41 0.73 0.29 -3.93
N CYS A 42 0.83 1.54 -3.46
CA CYS A 42 0.56 2.73 -4.29
C CYS A 42 1.55 2.89 -5.45
N ILE A 43 2.84 2.59 -5.22
CA ILE A 43 3.88 2.64 -6.27
C ILE A 43 3.60 1.60 -7.35
N SER A 44 3.23 0.37 -6.96
CA SER A 44 2.91 -0.69 -7.92
C SER A 44 1.73 -0.31 -8.83
N SER A 45 0.69 0.31 -8.28
CA SER A 45 -0.46 0.78 -9.06
C SER A 45 -0.11 1.91 -10.05
N SER A 46 0.77 2.82 -9.62
CA SER A 46 1.18 3.97 -10.44
C SER A 46 2.10 3.57 -11.61
N ALA A 47 2.88 2.50 -11.45
CA ALA A 47 3.82 2.04 -12.47
C ALA A 47 3.13 1.57 -13.77
N TYR A 48 1.96 0.96 -13.67
CA TYR A 48 1.22 0.44 -14.83
C TYR A 48 0.04 1.32 -15.26
N GLY A 49 -0.46 2.20 -14.39
CA GLY A 49 -1.70 2.95 -14.62
C GLY A 49 -1.72 3.76 -15.91
N SER A 50 -0.62 4.46 -16.24
CA SER A 50 -0.57 5.30 -17.45
C SER A 50 -0.61 4.49 -18.74
N GLU A 51 0.07 3.34 -18.77
CA GLU A 51 0.05 2.44 -19.93
C GLU A 51 -1.34 1.85 -20.12
N GLU A 52 -2.01 1.46 -19.03
CA GLU A 52 -3.32 0.84 -19.10
C GLU A 52 -4.41 1.81 -19.55
N ILE A 53 -4.33 3.07 -19.12
CA ILE A 53 -5.20 4.14 -19.63
C ILE A 53 -5.05 4.23 -21.15
N LEU A 54 -3.83 4.28 -21.67
CA LEU A 54 -3.59 4.36 -23.11
C LEU A 54 -4.04 3.09 -23.85
N ARG A 55 -3.80 1.90 -23.31
CA ARG A 55 -4.22 0.63 -23.92
C ARG A 55 -5.73 0.59 -24.16
N VAL A 56 -6.52 1.15 -23.24
CA VAL A 56 -7.98 1.25 -23.38
C VAL A 56 -8.40 2.41 -24.29
N LEU A 57 -7.75 3.57 -24.22
CA LEU A 57 -8.20 4.78 -24.91
C LEU A 57 -7.74 4.89 -26.37
N VAL A 58 -6.53 4.40 -26.69
CA VAL A 58 -5.96 4.41 -28.05
C VAL A 58 -6.85 3.74 -29.10
N PRO A 59 -7.47 2.55 -28.88
CA PRO A 59 -8.33 1.94 -29.90
C PRO A 59 -9.61 2.75 -30.19
N VAL A 60 -10.04 3.61 -29.28
CA VAL A 60 -11.26 4.43 -29.43
C VAL A 60 -10.97 5.81 -30.00
N VAL A 61 -9.90 6.45 -29.51
CA VAL A 61 -9.63 7.89 -29.74
C VAL A 61 -8.29 8.13 -30.46
N GLY A 62 -7.51 7.08 -30.74
CA GLY A 62 -6.25 7.15 -31.47
C GLY A 62 -5.22 8.04 -30.79
N ALA A 63 -4.54 8.89 -31.58
CA ALA A 63 -3.49 9.79 -31.09
C ALA A 63 -3.99 10.85 -30.09
N ALA A 64 -5.30 11.16 -30.08
CA ALA A 64 -5.88 12.07 -29.09
C ALA A 64 -5.97 11.45 -27.68
N ALA A 65 -5.71 10.14 -27.52
CA ALA A 65 -5.59 9.53 -26.21
C ALA A 65 -4.47 10.16 -25.35
N PHE A 66 -3.36 10.56 -25.97
CA PHE A 66 -2.22 11.15 -25.27
C PHE A 66 -2.54 12.51 -24.64
N THR A 67 -3.42 13.29 -25.25
CA THR A 67 -3.85 14.58 -24.67
C THR A 67 -4.83 14.40 -23.52
N MET A 68 -5.55 13.27 -23.47
CA MET A 68 -6.48 12.92 -22.40
C MET A 68 -5.81 12.30 -21.17
N VAL A 69 -4.61 11.72 -21.31
CA VAL A 69 -3.87 11.15 -20.17
C VAL A 69 -3.58 12.22 -19.09
N MET A 70 -3.12 13.41 -19.49
CA MET A 70 -2.83 14.50 -18.54
C MET A 70 -4.04 14.94 -17.69
N PRO A 71 -5.20 15.30 -18.26
CA PRO A 71 -6.37 15.69 -17.48
C PRO A 71 -6.94 14.54 -16.65
N VAL A 72 -6.90 13.29 -17.15
CA VAL A 72 -7.36 12.11 -16.39
C VAL A 72 -6.47 11.88 -15.17
N THR A 73 -5.15 11.91 -15.33
CA THR A 73 -4.21 11.82 -14.20
C THR A 73 -4.42 12.95 -13.20
N GLY A 74 -4.68 14.17 -13.67
CA GLY A 74 -5.05 15.30 -12.80
C GLY A 74 -6.31 15.04 -11.98
N ALA A 75 -7.35 14.47 -12.59
CA ALA A 75 -8.57 14.09 -11.87
C ALA A 75 -8.32 12.97 -10.85
N ILE A 76 -7.49 11.97 -11.18
CA ILE A 76 -7.10 10.90 -10.24
C ILE A 76 -6.36 11.49 -9.04
N LEU A 77 -5.39 12.40 -9.25
CA LEU A 77 -4.66 13.05 -8.17
C LEU A 77 -5.59 13.87 -7.26
N LEU A 78 -6.58 14.56 -7.82
CA LEU A 78 -7.60 15.27 -7.05
C LEU A 78 -8.39 14.31 -6.14
N VAL A 79 -8.83 13.17 -6.68
CA VAL A 79 -9.56 12.15 -5.91
C VAL A 79 -8.66 11.56 -4.81
N LEU A 80 -7.39 11.27 -5.11
CA LEU A 80 -6.43 10.77 -4.12
C LEU A 80 -6.19 11.78 -2.99
N LEU A 81 -6.15 13.07 -3.30
CA LEU A 81 -6.04 14.13 -2.30
C LEU A 81 -7.27 14.18 -1.41
N LEU A 82 -8.47 14.14 -1.99
CA LEU A 82 -9.72 14.13 -1.23
C LEU A 82 -9.83 12.90 -0.35
N LEU A 83 -9.48 11.72 -0.87
CA LEU A 83 -9.40 10.48 -0.11
C LEU A 83 -8.41 10.61 1.05
N THR A 84 -7.24 11.18 0.81
CA THR A 84 -6.23 11.39 1.86
C THR A 84 -6.78 12.22 3.01
N VAL A 85 -7.50 13.31 2.72
CA VAL A 85 -8.13 14.15 3.75
C VAL A 85 -9.22 13.37 4.48
N CYS A 86 -10.11 12.71 3.76
CA CYS A 86 -11.22 11.95 4.34
C CYS A 86 -10.72 10.81 5.26
N TYR A 87 -9.72 10.05 4.82
CA TYR A 87 -9.11 9.00 5.62
C TYR A 87 -8.30 9.56 6.81
N SER A 88 -7.70 10.74 6.70
CA SER A 88 -6.99 11.37 7.83
C SER A 88 -7.96 11.67 8.97
N ASP A 89 -9.17 12.12 8.67
CA ASP A 89 -10.22 12.32 9.68
C ASP A 89 -10.67 10.99 10.29
N VAL A 90 -10.92 9.97 9.47
CA VAL A 90 -11.34 8.64 9.93
C VAL A 90 -10.30 8.02 10.85
N VAL A 91 -9.00 8.07 10.50
CA VAL A 91 -7.91 7.52 11.32
C VAL A 91 -7.78 8.25 12.66
N THR A 92 -8.11 9.54 12.71
CA THR A 92 -8.09 10.32 13.95
C THR A 92 -9.22 9.92 14.90
N ILE A 93 -10.40 9.62 14.36
CA ILE A 93 -11.59 9.23 15.15
C ILE A 93 -11.52 7.75 15.56
N TYR A 94 -11.19 6.86 14.62
CA TYR A 94 -11.16 5.42 14.83
C TYR A 94 -9.74 4.93 15.13
N THR A 95 -9.38 5.00 16.42
CA THR A 95 -8.05 4.59 16.91
C THR A 95 -7.90 3.07 17.10
N ARG A 96 -8.99 2.30 16.95
CA ARG A 96 -8.95 0.83 17.05
C ARG A 96 -8.36 0.21 15.79
N ALA A 97 -7.52 -0.80 15.98
CA ALA A 97 -7.00 -1.62 14.89
C ALA A 97 -8.13 -2.40 14.20
N GLY A 98 -8.18 -2.34 12.87
CA GLY A 98 -9.17 -3.05 12.04
C GLY A 98 -9.66 -2.28 10.81
N GLY A 99 -9.21 -1.03 10.63
CA GLY A 99 -9.37 -0.29 9.37
C GLY A 99 -10.83 -0.07 8.97
N SER A 100 -11.11 -0.10 7.67
CA SER A 100 -12.44 0.14 7.10
C SER A 100 -13.50 -0.85 7.59
N TYR A 101 -13.13 -2.06 8.00
CA TYR A 101 -14.06 -3.05 8.54
C TYR A 101 -14.68 -2.61 9.88
N VAL A 102 -13.87 -2.03 10.78
CA VAL A 102 -14.36 -1.53 12.08
C VAL A 102 -15.32 -0.37 11.87
N VAL A 103 -14.99 0.53 10.95
CA VAL A 103 -15.86 1.66 10.58
C VAL A 103 -17.19 1.15 10.03
N ALA A 104 -17.16 0.19 9.09
CA ALA A 104 -18.40 -0.35 8.52
C ALA A 104 -19.28 -1.03 9.57
N ARG A 105 -18.71 -1.89 10.43
CA ARG A 105 -19.43 -2.62 11.48
C ARG A 105 -20.05 -1.69 12.55
N GLU A 106 -19.43 -0.55 12.82
CA GLU A 106 -19.94 0.38 13.84
C GLU A 106 -21.02 1.32 13.28
N ASN A 107 -21.13 1.44 11.96
CA ASN A 107 -22.10 2.31 11.29
C ASN A 107 -23.25 1.58 10.58
N PHE A 108 -23.12 0.27 10.34
CA PHE A 108 -24.12 -0.60 9.70
C PHE A 108 -24.33 -1.88 10.50
#